data_AF-A0A374UNB6-F1
#
_entry.id   AF-A0A374UNB6-F1
#
_cell.length_a   1.000
_cell.length_b   1.000
_cell.length_c   1.000
_cell.angle_alpha   90.00
_cell.angle_beta   90.00
_cell.angle_gamma   90.00
#
_symmetry.space_group_name_H-M   'P 1'
#
loop_
_entity.id
_entity.type
_entity.pdbx_description
1 polymer ?
#
loop_
_entity_poly.entity_id
_entity_poly.type
_entity_poly.pdbx_seq_one_letter_code
_entity_poly.pdbx_strand_id
1 'polypeptide(L)'
;MIGGNILALFQVKDGGKKNAIGEREHNWVDVASSKGWLDLSGGESKYTTYNAKIQESTHIFLCDYQTFKGLSGEWVWDTLNFISGEISTLTSDKKVDVTSENARMLIDGLIYQIMLIDDPMNLHQHLEIYLKFVGGQNG
;
A
#
# COMPACT_ATOMS: atom_id res chain seq x y z
N MET A 1 -0.34 4.72 -20.32
CA MET A 1 0.50 4.34 -19.18
C MET A 1 1.55 5.41 -18.98
N ILE A 2 1.56 6.05 -17.81
CA ILE A 2 2.55 7.04 -17.38
C ILE A 2 3.94 6.40 -17.16
N GLY A 3 3.98 5.07 -17.14
CA GLY A 3 5.21 4.29 -17.02
C GLY A 3 5.71 4.31 -15.59
N GLY A 4 7.01 4.13 -15.43
CA GLY A 4 7.64 4.09 -14.11
C GLY A 4 8.93 3.29 -14.15
N ASN A 5 9.83 3.62 -13.24
CA ASN A 5 11.06 2.88 -13.00
C ASN A 5 11.00 2.06 -11.71
N ILE A 6 10.07 2.37 -10.81
CA ILE A 6 9.97 1.77 -9.47
C ILE A 6 8.69 0.95 -9.35
N LEU A 7 8.77 -0.21 -8.68
CA LEU A 7 7.63 -1.03 -8.32
C LEU A 7 7.25 -0.77 -6.86
N ALA A 8 5.98 -0.48 -6.64
CA ALA A 8 5.39 -0.29 -5.32
C ALA A 8 4.42 -1.42 -5.01
N LEU A 9 4.53 -1.96 -3.80
CA LEU A 9 3.60 -2.95 -3.27
C LEU A 9 2.69 -2.29 -2.25
N PHE A 10 1.38 -2.46 -2.44
CA PHE A 10 0.34 -2.02 -1.52
C PHE A 10 0.05 -3.14 -0.54
N GLN A 11 0.32 -2.86 0.73
CA GLN A 11 0.05 -3.79 1.81
C GLN A 11 -1.12 -3.28 2.65
N VAL A 12 -2.13 -4.10 2.89
CA VAL A 12 -3.21 -3.78 3.82
C VAL A 12 -3.06 -4.58 5.10
N LYS A 13 -3.38 -3.96 6.22
CA LYS A 13 -3.40 -4.60 7.53
C LYS A 13 -4.61 -5.54 7.61
N ASP A 14 -4.37 -6.84 7.83
CA ASP A 14 -5.44 -7.81 8.03
C ASP A 14 -6.26 -7.44 9.27
N GLY A 15 -7.53 -7.83 9.26
CA GLY A 15 -8.46 -7.69 10.38
C GLY A 15 -7.96 -8.39 11.65
N GLY A 16 -6.92 -9.21 11.57
CA GLY A 16 -6.17 -9.76 12.69
C GLY A 16 -6.84 -10.96 13.32
N LYS A 17 -6.01 -11.89 13.81
CA LYS A 17 -6.47 -13.12 14.48
C LYS A 17 -6.19 -13.03 15.97
N LYS A 18 -7.10 -13.55 16.78
CA LYS A 18 -6.93 -13.60 18.23
C LYS A 18 -5.95 -14.72 18.57
N ASN A 19 -4.84 -14.39 19.23
CA ASN A 19 -3.89 -15.39 19.72
C ASN A 19 -4.39 -16.05 21.02
N ALA A 20 -3.66 -17.04 21.54
CA ALA A 20 -4.07 -17.83 22.71
C ALA A 20 -4.21 -17.00 24.01
N ILE A 21 -3.58 -15.82 24.07
CA ILE A 21 -3.60 -14.90 25.22
C ILE A 21 -4.72 -13.85 25.06
N GLY A 22 -5.32 -13.80 23.88
CA GLY A 22 -6.45 -12.94 23.56
C GLY A 22 -6.09 -11.60 22.94
N GLU A 23 -4.83 -11.40 22.59
CA GLU A 23 -4.36 -10.28 21.78
C GLU A 23 -4.75 -10.49 20.31
N ARG A 24 -5.03 -9.40 19.60
CA ARG A 24 -5.35 -9.43 18.17
C ARG A 24 -4.08 -9.14 17.37
N GLU A 25 -3.48 -10.20 16.84
CA GLU A 25 -2.27 -10.10 16.02
C GLU A 25 -2.64 -9.71 14.58
N HIS A 26 -1.98 -8.69 14.04
CA HIS A 26 -2.24 -8.16 12.71
C HIS A 26 -1.06 -8.42 11.78
N ASN A 27 -1.35 -9.03 10.64
CA ASN A 27 -0.37 -9.23 9.58
C ASN A 27 -0.60 -8.24 8.44
N TRP A 28 0.48 -7.85 7.77
CA TRP A 28 0.42 -7.05 6.55
C TRP A 28 0.38 -7.99 5.35
N VAL A 29 -0.58 -7.77 4.46
CA VAL A 29 -0.85 -8.64 3.32
C VAL A 29 -0.70 -7.83 2.04
N ASP A 30 0.04 -8.37 1.07
CA ASP A 30 0.23 -7.76 -0.24
C ASP A 30 -1.05 -7.90 -1.06
N VAL A 31 -1.61 -6.77 -1.50
CA VAL A 31 -2.95 -6.72 -2.09
C VAL A 31 -2.91 -6.19 -3.53
N ALA A 32 -1.98 -5.30 -3.84
CA ALA A 32 -1.76 -4.81 -5.21
C ALA A 32 -0.30 -4.41 -5.43
N SER A 33 0.10 -4.36 -6.70
CA SER A 33 1.39 -3.84 -7.13
C SER A 33 1.20 -2.83 -8.24
N SER A 34 1.90 -1.69 -8.19
CA SER A 34 1.89 -0.69 -9.26
C SER A 34 3.29 -0.27 -9.62
N LYS A 35 3.49 0.03 -10.90
CA LYS A 35 4.71 0.66 -11.37
C LYS A 35 4.50 2.17 -11.47
N GLY A 36 5.49 2.94 -11.03
CA GLY A 36 5.38 4.39 -11.00
C GLY A 36 6.72 5.09 -10.80
N TRP A 37 6.62 6.39 -10.49
CA TRP A 37 7.73 7.26 -10.16
C TRP A 37 7.59 7.73 -8.71
N LEU A 38 8.66 7.66 -7.94
CA LEU A 38 8.72 8.18 -6.58
C LEU A 38 9.49 9.50 -6.60
N ASP A 39 8.87 10.56 -6.10
CA ASP A 39 9.49 11.87 -5.95
C ASP A 39 9.49 12.33 -4.49
N LEU A 40 10.47 13.17 -4.13
CA LEU A 40 10.61 13.74 -2.80
C LEU A 40 9.91 15.11 -2.76
N SER A 41 8.85 15.22 -1.97
CA SER A 41 8.15 16.50 -1.75
C SER A 41 8.84 17.35 -0.69
N GLY A 42 9.45 16.72 0.32
CA GLY A 42 10.19 17.40 1.38
C GLY A 42 10.75 16.44 2.41
N GLY A 43 11.73 16.87 3.20
CA GLY A 43 12.30 16.05 4.26
C GLY A 43 12.98 16.89 5.32
N GLU A 44 12.80 16.49 6.58
CA GLU A 44 13.43 17.16 7.71
C GLU A 44 13.91 16.12 8.73
N SER A 45 15.08 16.36 9.32
CA SER A 45 15.58 15.56 10.44
C SER A 45 15.42 16.36 11.72
N LYS A 46 14.35 16.07 12.47
CA LYS A 46 14.07 16.72 13.77
C LYS A 46 14.30 15.74 14.90
N TYR A 47 14.87 16.24 16.01
CA TYR A 47 14.78 15.55 17.29
C TYR A 47 13.33 15.69 17.78
N THR A 48 12.62 14.57 17.95
CA THR A 48 11.27 14.59 18.51
C THR A 48 11.32 14.63 20.04
N THR A 49 10.17 14.86 20.69
CA THR A 49 9.98 14.97 22.15
C THR A 49 10.52 13.79 22.98
N TYR A 50 10.93 12.70 22.33
CA TYR A 50 11.49 11.51 22.96
C TYR A 50 13.02 11.33 22.75
N ASN A 51 13.75 12.36 22.32
CA ASN A 51 15.21 12.32 22.08
C ASN A 51 15.67 11.22 21.10
N ALA A 52 14.76 10.62 20.33
CA ALA A 52 15.10 9.74 19.23
C ALA A 52 15.36 10.58 17.98
N LYS A 53 16.49 10.31 17.27
CA LYS A 53 16.70 10.80 15.91
C LYS A 53 15.76 10.05 14.99
N ILE A 54 14.70 10.74 14.56
CA ILE A 54 13.73 10.20 13.60
C ILE A 54 13.85 11.07 12.35
N GLN A 55 14.13 10.44 11.22
CA GLN A 55 14.12 11.13 9.94
C GLN A 55 12.74 10.95 9.31
N GLU A 56 12.06 12.07 9.05
CA GLU A 56 10.76 12.04 8.39
C GLU A 56 10.87 12.73 7.03
N SER A 57 10.32 12.10 5.99
CA SER A 57 10.25 12.69 4.66
C SER A 57 8.93 12.41 3.98
N THR A 58 8.42 13.42 3.30
CA THR A 58 7.20 13.35 2.50
C THR A 58 7.56 13.07 1.05
N HIS A 59 6.92 12.06 0.48
CA HIS A 59 7.12 11.65 -0.91
C HIS A 59 5.80 11.68 -1.65
N ILE A 60 5.86 11.86 -2.97
CA ILE A 60 4.72 11.72 -3.86
C ILE A 60 5.05 10.57 -4.79
N PHE A 61 4.15 9.59 -4.84
CA PHE A 61 4.24 8.50 -5.80
C PHE A 61 3.19 8.68 -6.89
N LEU A 62 3.67 8.77 -8.13
CA LEU A 62 2.84 8.87 -9.33
C LEU A 62 2.75 7.51 -10.00
N CYS A 63 1.53 7.02 -10.22
CA CYS A 63 1.30 5.79 -10.98
C CYS A 63 0.06 5.87 -11.87
N ASP A 64 -0.07 4.89 -12.77
CA ASP A 64 -1.29 4.70 -13.55
C ASP A 64 -2.50 4.45 -12.63
N TYR A 65 -3.67 4.93 -13.06
CA TYR A 65 -4.90 4.73 -12.31
C TYR A 65 -5.23 3.24 -12.13
N GLN A 66 -5.54 2.86 -10.90
CA GLN A 66 -6.04 1.53 -10.58
C GLN A 66 -7.16 1.60 -9.55
N THR A 67 -8.14 0.72 -9.70
CA THR A 67 -9.24 0.62 -8.75
C THR A 67 -8.80 -0.19 -7.54
N PHE A 68 -8.83 0.44 -6.37
CA PHE A 68 -8.45 -0.15 -5.09
C PHE A 68 -9.59 -0.82 -4.32
N LYS A 69 -10.70 -1.07 -4.99
CA LYS A 69 -11.91 -1.62 -4.36
C LYS A 69 -12.00 -3.12 -4.61
N GLY A 70 -12.34 -3.86 -3.57
CA GLY A 70 -12.65 -5.29 -3.69
C GLY A 70 -11.45 -6.18 -4.00
N LEU A 71 -10.26 -5.81 -3.57
CA LEU A 71 -9.05 -6.58 -3.81
C LEU A 71 -8.99 -7.81 -2.86
N SER A 72 -8.49 -8.94 -3.36
CA SER A 72 -8.25 -10.13 -2.56
C SER A 72 -6.87 -10.04 -1.90
N GLY A 73 -6.82 -10.28 -0.60
CA GLY A 73 -5.53 -10.43 0.12
C GLY A 73 -4.84 -11.77 -0.16
N GLU A 74 -5.49 -12.69 -0.85
CA GLU A 74 -4.87 -13.95 -1.28
C GLU A 74 -4.38 -13.80 -2.73
N TRP A 75 -3.12 -14.12 -2.93
CA TRP A 75 -2.52 -14.13 -4.26
C TRP A 75 -2.96 -15.41 -5.00
N VAL A 76 -3.97 -15.26 -5.85
CA VAL A 76 -4.54 -16.37 -6.63
C VAL A 76 -3.85 -16.43 -7.99
N TRP A 77 -2.98 -17.41 -8.22
CA TRP A 77 -2.67 -17.83 -9.60
C TRP A 77 -3.88 -18.54 -10.15
N ASP A 78 -4.45 -18.03 -11.24
CA ASP A 78 -5.53 -18.71 -11.93
C ASP A 78 -5.14 -19.00 -13.38
N THR A 79 -4.92 -20.28 -13.69
CA THR A 79 -4.46 -20.75 -15.00
C THR A 79 -5.60 -20.95 -16.00
N LEU A 80 -6.87 -20.85 -15.59
CA LEU A 80 -8.04 -21.28 -16.39
C LEU A 80 -9.16 -20.25 -16.55
N ASN A 81 -8.92 -18.96 -16.33
CA ASN A 81 -9.95 -17.92 -16.52
C ASN A 81 -10.29 -17.56 -17.98
N PHE A 82 -9.69 -18.22 -18.96
CA PHE A 82 -9.90 -17.92 -20.38
C PHE A 82 -11.00 -18.75 -21.06
N ILE A 83 -11.62 -19.75 -20.41
CA ILE A 83 -12.56 -20.66 -21.09
C ILE A 83 -14.02 -20.51 -20.63
N SER A 84 -14.33 -20.19 -19.37
CA SER A 84 -15.71 -20.17 -18.87
C SER A 84 -16.23 -18.82 -18.35
N GLY A 85 -15.40 -17.77 -18.26
CA GLY A 85 -15.87 -16.41 -17.99
C GLY A 85 -16.56 -16.15 -16.63
N GLU A 86 -16.46 -17.06 -15.67
CA GLU A 86 -16.84 -16.84 -14.27
C GLU A 86 -15.73 -17.33 -13.34
N ILE A 87 -15.12 -16.38 -12.62
CA ILE A 87 -14.26 -16.66 -11.47
C ILE A 87 -15.19 -16.81 -10.26
N SER A 88 -15.46 -18.04 -9.83
CA SER A 88 -16.11 -18.27 -8.53
C SER A 88 -15.10 -18.83 -7.54
N THR A 89 -14.62 -17.99 -6.63
CA THR A 89 -14.08 -18.47 -5.36
C THR A 89 -15.22 -18.46 -4.34
N LEU A 90 -15.71 -19.65 -4.00
CA LEU A 90 -16.76 -19.99 -3.05
C LEU A 90 -16.36 -19.79 -1.57
N THR A 91 -15.37 -18.96 -1.30
CA THR A 91 -15.10 -18.42 0.03
C THR A 91 -15.44 -16.95 -0.06
N SER A 92 -16.18 -16.40 0.89
CA SER A 92 -16.33 -14.95 1.02
C SER A 92 -14.94 -14.34 1.20
N ASP A 93 -14.25 -14.10 0.08
CA ASP A 93 -12.98 -13.41 0.04
C ASP A 93 -13.23 -12.11 0.77
N LYS A 94 -12.47 -11.89 1.85
CA LYS A 94 -12.44 -10.60 2.50
C LYS A 94 -11.91 -9.64 1.44
N LYS A 95 -12.84 -9.04 0.72
CA LYS A 95 -12.61 -7.93 -0.17
C LYS A 95 -12.08 -6.81 0.71
N VAL A 96 -10.83 -6.47 0.51
CA VAL A 96 -10.17 -5.40 1.24
C VAL A 96 -10.06 -4.21 0.31
N ASP A 97 -10.54 -3.07 0.79
CA ASP A 97 -10.36 -1.80 0.11
C ASP A 97 -9.08 -1.14 0.64
N VAL A 98 -8.22 -0.66 -0.25
CA VAL A 98 -7.01 0.09 0.15
C VAL A 98 -7.44 1.52 0.50
N THR A 99 -7.32 1.87 1.78
CA THR A 99 -7.53 3.23 2.27
C THR A 99 -6.23 3.76 2.87
N SER A 100 -6.08 5.08 2.95
CA SER A 100 -4.90 5.69 3.59
C SER A 100 -4.71 5.25 5.05
N GLU A 101 -5.79 4.86 5.74
CA GLU A 101 -5.74 4.45 7.13
C GLU A 101 -5.30 3.00 7.34
N ASN A 102 -5.66 2.10 6.41
CA ASN A 102 -5.43 0.67 6.58
C ASN A 102 -4.23 0.16 5.77
N ALA A 103 -3.69 0.98 4.86
CA ALA A 103 -2.69 0.58 3.91
C ALA A 103 -1.34 1.26 4.13
N ARG A 104 -0.28 0.55 3.76
CA ARG A 104 1.08 1.06 3.66
C ARG A 104 1.68 0.64 2.33
N MET A 105 2.72 1.34 1.92
CA MET A 105 3.42 1.07 0.68
C MET A 105 4.83 0.58 0.96
N LEU A 106 5.24 -0.50 0.29
CA LEU A 106 6.60 -0.99 0.28
C LEU A 106 7.23 -0.65 -1.07
N ILE A 107 8.30 0.14 -1.04
CA ILE A 107 8.99 0.63 -2.24
C ILE A 107 10.49 0.42 -2.01
N ASP A 108 11.16 -0.33 -2.89
CA ASP A 108 12.60 -0.64 -2.78
C ASP A 108 13.04 -1.12 -1.38
N GLY A 109 12.17 -1.86 -0.69
CA GLY A 109 12.41 -2.38 0.67
C GLY A 109 12.17 -1.38 1.80
N LEU A 110 11.86 -0.12 1.48
CA LEU A 110 11.48 0.92 2.44
C LEU A 110 9.96 0.95 2.63
N ILE A 111 9.54 1.11 3.88
CA ILE A 111 8.12 1.17 4.25
C ILE A 111 7.69 2.62 4.35
N TYR A 112 6.64 2.96 3.61
CA TYR A 112 6.00 4.27 3.56
C TYR A 112 4.57 4.17 4.09
N GLN A 113 4.16 5.13 4.92
CA GLN A 113 2.77 5.30 5.31
C GLN A 113 2.03 6.08 4.23
N ILE A 114 0.84 5.62 3.84
CA ILE A 114 -0.01 6.31 2.87
C ILE A 114 -0.79 7.39 3.62
N MET A 115 -0.61 8.65 3.24
CA MET A 115 -1.35 9.77 3.83
C MET A 115 -2.63 10.07 3.06
N LEU A 116 -2.54 10.10 1.73
CA LEU A 116 -3.64 10.43 0.83
C LEU A 116 -3.43 9.74 -0.51
N ILE A 117 -4.52 9.25 -1.10
CA ILE A 117 -4.56 8.80 -2.48
C ILE A 117 -5.47 9.80 -3.20
N ASP A 118 -4.93 10.52 -4.17
CA ASP A 118 -5.67 11.50 -4.96
C ASP A 118 -5.81 11.06 -6.41
N ASP A 119 -6.95 11.38 -7.02
CA ASP A 119 -7.24 11.19 -8.44
C ASP A 119 -7.41 12.58 -9.07
N PRO A 120 -6.35 13.13 -9.68
CA PRO A 120 -6.34 14.49 -10.15
C PRO A 120 -7.50 14.77 -11.09
N MET A 121 -8.38 15.68 -10.66
CA MET A 121 -9.58 16.07 -11.38
C MET A 121 -10.57 14.93 -11.68
N ASN A 122 -10.45 13.76 -11.03
CA ASN A 122 -11.21 12.54 -11.32
C ASN A 122 -11.14 12.10 -12.79
N LEU A 123 -9.98 12.29 -13.42
CA LEU A 123 -9.79 11.90 -14.81
C LEU A 123 -9.52 10.41 -14.98
N HIS A 124 -9.23 9.69 -13.88
CA HIS A 124 -8.93 8.25 -13.88
C HIS A 124 -7.75 7.88 -14.80
N GLN A 125 -6.78 8.80 -14.94
CA GLN A 125 -5.59 8.58 -15.78
C GLN A 125 -4.38 8.18 -14.95
N HIS A 126 -4.17 8.87 -13.84
CA HIS A 126 -3.08 8.62 -12.91
C HIS A 126 -3.55 8.90 -11.49
N LEU A 127 -2.77 8.44 -10.52
CA LEU A 127 -2.99 8.67 -9.11
C LEU A 127 -1.78 9.37 -8.51
N GLU A 128 -2.04 10.32 -7.61
CA GLU A 128 -1.03 10.95 -6.78
C GLU A 128 -1.15 10.42 -5.35
N ILE A 129 -0.16 9.65 -4.92
CA ILE A 129 -0.16 9.04 -3.60
C ILE A 129 0.85 9.77 -2.73
N TYR A 130 0.33 10.46 -1.72
CA TYR A 130 1.13 11.18 -0.75
C TYR A 130 1.57 10.21 0.33
N LEU A 131 2.89 10.13 0.52
CA LEU A 131 3.54 9.17 1.37
C LEU A 131 4.34 9.86 2.47
N LYS A 132 4.35 9.27 3.66
CA LYS A 132 5.25 9.64 4.74
C LYS A 132 6.21 8.49 5.01
N PHE A 133 7.49 8.75 4.84
CA PHE A 133 8.56 7.88 5.30
C PHE A 133 8.93 8.26 6.74
N VAL A 134 9.01 7.25 7.61
CA VAL A 134 9.50 7.42 8.98
C VAL A 134 10.69 6.48 9.15
N GLY A 135 11.89 7.04 8.99
CA GLY A 135 13.15 6.36 9.20
C GLY A 135 13.53 6.37 10.67
N GLY A 136 13.43 5.21 11.32
CA GLY A 136 14.12 4.95 12.58
C GLY A 136 15.50 4.38 12.28
N GLN A 137 16.56 4.90 12.90
CA GLN A 137 17.87 4.24 12.88
C GLN A 137 17.66 2.79 13.31
N ASN A 138 17.93 1.84 12.40
CA ASN A 138 18.37 0.52 12.81
C ASN A 138 19.66 0.77 13.60
N GLY A 139 19.53 0.77 14.93
CA GLY A 139 20.66 0.76 15.87
C GLY A 139 21.36 -0.59 15.85
#